data_AF-A0A0W8FT77-F1
#
_entry.id   AF-A0A0W8FT77-F1
#
_cell.length_a   1.000
_cell.length_b   1.000
_cell.length_c   1.000
_cell.angle_alpha   90.00
_cell.angle_beta   90.00
_cell.angle_gamma   90.00
#
_symmetry.space_group_name_H-M   'P 1'
#
loop_
_entity.id
_entity.type
_entity.pdbx_description
1 polymer ?
#
loop_
_entity_poly.entity_id
_entity_poly.type
_entity_poly.pdbx_seq_one_letter_code
_entity_poly.pdbx_strand_id
1 'polypeptide(L)'
;MIEEYLDIRRNLCLHYCVTEDGEIDYLGFTEQVSDEQGIYRGNWIEVGDECSLEAVDIGTSIVRFAYKQGYYGVLGIDMAVLEDGHCKVFDLNFRGNGSLPALLYSESVHRRYRKPVIRLRRLTGRGNYRDMLNAVYRAMAKGILLPLGSCNPEAGPYINQRPLVNGMILGETRQEVLENECELVSMGLNI
;
A
#
# COMPACT_ATOMS: atom_id res chain seq x y z
N MET A 1 15.57 -14.25 -14.13
CA MET A 1 15.82 -14.67 -12.73
C MET A 1 15.08 -15.98 -12.52
N ILE A 2 15.72 -16.98 -11.91
CA ILE A 2 15.08 -18.23 -11.49
C ILE A 2 15.37 -18.32 -10.00
N GLU A 3 14.34 -18.47 -9.18
CA GLU A 3 14.43 -18.49 -7.73
C GLU A 3 13.51 -19.57 -7.15
N GLU A 4 13.74 -19.88 -5.87
CA GLU A 4 12.93 -20.82 -5.11
C GLU A 4 11.54 -20.22 -4.86
N TYR A 5 10.49 -21.04 -5.03
CA TYR A 5 9.15 -20.65 -4.61
C TYR A 5 9.09 -20.61 -3.08
N LEU A 6 8.72 -19.46 -2.53
CA LEU A 6 8.64 -19.25 -1.09
C LEU A 6 7.23 -19.55 -0.57
N ASP A 7 7.14 -20.27 0.54
CA ASP A 7 5.90 -20.41 1.29
C ASP A 7 5.73 -19.19 2.20
N ILE A 8 5.03 -18.17 1.69
CA ILE A 8 4.96 -16.83 2.28
C ILE A 8 3.80 -16.75 3.27
N ARG A 9 4.13 -16.53 4.54
CA ARG A 9 3.15 -16.23 5.59
C ARG A 9 2.71 -14.77 5.57
N ARG A 10 3.67 -13.84 5.43
CA ARG A 10 3.39 -12.39 5.24
C ARG A 10 4.24 -11.85 4.12
N ASN A 11 3.63 -11.10 3.21
CA ASN A 11 4.34 -10.37 2.17
C ASN A 11 4.46 -8.90 2.59
N LEU A 12 5.67 -8.45 2.92
CA LEU A 12 5.94 -7.12 3.46
C LEU A 12 6.67 -6.26 2.42
N CYS A 13 6.39 -4.96 2.44
CA CYS A 13 7.21 -3.95 1.78
C CYS A 13 7.72 -2.98 2.84
N LEU A 14 9.01 -3.00 3.14
CA LEU A 14 9.66 -2.08 4.08
C LEU A 14 10.10 -0.83 3.33
N HIS A 15 9.94 0.33 3.95
CA HIS A 15 10.24 1.62 3.35
C HIS A 15 11.33 2.37 4.10
N TYR A 16 12.26 2.94 3.34
CA TYR A 16 13.37 3.71 3.88
C TYR A 16 13.57 5.00 3.09
N CYS A 17 14.14 6.01 3.75
CA CYS A 17 14.78 7.15 3.14
C CYS A 17 16.24 7.16 3.55
N VAL A 18 17.14 7.43 2.62
CA VAL A 18 18.54 7.73 2.94
C VAL A 18 18.90 9.10 2.37
N THR A 19 19.43 9.97 3.22
CA THR A 19 19.84 11.32 2.83
C THR A 19 21.18 11.31 2.11
N GLU A 20 21.53 12.43 1.47
CA GLU A 20 22.83 12.59 0.82
C GLU A 20 24.01 12.47 1.81
N ASP A 21 23.79 12.85 3.08
CA ASP A 21 24.80 12.73 4.14
C ASP A 21 24.90 11.29 4.71
N GLY A 22 24.00 10.39 4.32
CA GLY A 22 24.00 8.99 4.72
C GLY A 22 23.17 8.67 5.97
N GLU A 23 22.33 9.60 6.43
CA GLU A 23 21.34 9.33 7.48
C GLU A 23 20.25 8.42 6.92
N ILE A 24 19.92 7.35 7.65
CA ILE A 24 18.95 6.34 7.23
C ILE A 24 17.73 6.43 8.14
N ASP A 25 16.58 6.76 7.54
CA ASP A 25 15.27 6.75 8.19
C ASP A 25 14.50 5.50 7.77
N TYR A 26 14.08 4.70 8.76
CA TYR A 26 13.07 3.67 8.56
C TYR A 26 11.67 4.30 8.61
N LEU A 27 10.94 4.23 7.51
CA LEU A 27 9.63 4.88 7.36
C LEU A 27 8.46 3.99 7.79
N GLY A 28 8.72 2.69 8.02
CA GLY A 28 7.72 1.68 8.34
C GLY A 28 7.56 0.65 7.22
N PHE A 29 6.46 -0.10 7.26
CA PHE A 29 6.19 -1.18 6.33
C PHE A 29 4.70 -1.27 5.99
N THR A 30 4.40 -1.99 4.91
CA THR A 30 3.04 -2.36 4.53
C THR A 30 2.96 -3.86 4.27
N GLU A 31 1.84 -4.51 4.55
CA GLU A 31 1.60 -5.90 4.16
C GLU A 31 0.90 -5.94 2.79
N GLN A 32 1.63 -6.36 1.77
CA GLN A 32 1.13 -6.47 0.40
C GLN A 32 0.15 -7.63 0.29
N VAL A 33 -0.94 -7.41 -0.45
CA VAL A 33 -1.93 -8.45 -0.76
C VAL A 33 -1.85 -8.74 -2.24
N SER A 34 -1.68 -10.01 -2.60
CA SER A 34 -1.76 -10.50 -3.97
C SER A 34 -2.84 -11.57 -4.06
N ASP A 35 -3.41 -11.75 -5.25
CA ASP A 35 -4.32 -12.88 -5.51
C ASP A 35 -3.54 -14.16 -5.90
N GLU A 36 -4.28 -15.24 -6.16
CA GLU A 36 -3.74 -16.56 -6.54
C GLU A 36 -2.89 -16.53 -7.83
N GLN A 37 -3.03 -15.48 -8.64
CA GLN A 37 -2.24 -15.28 -9.86
C GLN A 37 -1.00 -14.40 -9.61
N GLY A 38 -0.75 -14.03 -8.35
CA GLY A 38 0.33 -13.12 -7.96
C GLY A 38 0.04 -11.66 -8.32
N ILE A 39 -1.18 -11.31 -8.73
CA ILE A 39 -1.52 -9.93 -9.08
C ILE A 39 -1.68 -9.12 -7.81
N TYR A 40 -0.92 -8.03 -7.70
CA TYR A 40 -1.01 -7.10 -6.59
C TYR A 40 -2.40 -6.46 -6.47
N ARG A 41 -2.95 -6.51 -5.25
CA ARG A 41 -4.28 -6.04 -4.87
C ARG A 41 -4.24 -4.95 -3.81
N GLY A 42 -3.11 -4.27 -3.61
CA GLY A 42 -2.96 -3.19 -2.60
C GLY A 42 -2.28 -3.67 -1.32
N ASN A 43 -2.31 -2.85 -0.25
CA ASN A 43 -1.74 -3.22 1.05
C ASN A 43 -2.72 -3.15 2.23
N TRP A 44 -2.37 -3.84 3.31
CA TRP A 44 -2.80 -3.57 4.67
C TRP A 44 -1.77 -2.71 5.40
N ILE A 45 -2.27 -1.78 6.21
CA ILE A 45 -1.49 -0.97 7.14
C ILE A 45 -2.28 -0.91 8.44
N GLU A 46 -1.61 -1.21 9.55
CA GLU A 46 -2.21 -1.20 10.89
C GLU A 46 -1.34 -0.38 11.83
N VAL A 47 -1.96 0.59 12.49
CA VAL A 47 -1.27 1.41 13.48
C VAL A 47 -0.90 0.56 14.68
N GLY A 48 0.38 0.55 15.02
CA GLY A 48 0.93 -0.25 16.12
C GLY A 48 1.32 -1.67 15.72
N ASP A 49 1.15 -2.08 14.45
CA ASP A 49 1.81 -3.28 13.95
C ASP A 49 3.31 -3.03 13.81
N GLU A 50 4.11 -3.99 14.26
CA GLU A 50 5.56 -3.89 14.30
C GLU A 50 6.17 -4.91 13.34
N CYS A 51 7.20 -4.48 12.62
CA CYS A 51 7.99 -5.38 11.80
C CYS A 51 8.99 -6.13 12.70
N SER A 52 9.38 -7.36 12.31
CA SER A 52 10.40 -8.08 13.07
C SER A 52 11.73 -7.33 13.02
N LEU A 53 12.50 -7.40 14.11
CA LEU A 53 13.84 -6.79 14.16
C LEU A 53 14.75 -7.37 13.07
N GLU A 54 14.63 -8.67 12.77
CA GLU A 54 15.37 -9.32 11.68
C GLU A 54 15.10 -8.66 10.32
N ALA A 55 13.82 -8.38 10.01
CA ALA A 55 13.46 -7.71 8.76
C ALA A 55 14.02 -6.29 8.67
N VAL A 56 13.97 -5.54 9.77
CA VAL A 56 14.50 -4.17 9.85
C VAL A 56 16.03 -4.17 9.74
N ASP A 57 16.71 -5.12 10.37
CA ASP A 57 18.17 -5.24 10.31
C ASP A 57 18.66 -5.62 8.90
N ILE A 58 17.98 -6.56 8.24
CA ILE A 58 18.25 -6.93 6.84
C ILE A 58 18.05 -5.70 5.94
N GLY A 59 16.89 -5.03 6.05
CA GLY A 59 16.57 -3.85 5.26
C GLY A 59 17.58 -2.72 5.45
N THR A 60 17.91 -2.40 6.70
CA THR A 60 18.90 -1.37 7.05
C THR A 60 20.28 -1.70 6.49
N SER A 61 20.69 -2.98 6.51
CA SER A 61 21.96 -3.42 5.93
C SER A 61 22.01 -3.23 4.41
N ILE A 62 20.90 -3.51 3.72
CA ILE A 62 20.76 -3.28 2.27
C ILE A 62 20.83 -1.78 1.95
N VAL A 63 20.10 -0.93 2.69
CA VAL A 63 20.10 0.53 2.49
C VAL A 63 21.50 1.10 2.70
N ARG A 64 22.19 0.68 3.76
CA ARG A 64 23.57 1.09 4.05
C ARG A 64 24.53 0.67 2.94
N PHE A 65 24.34 -0.51 2.36
CA PHE A 65 25.13 -0.95 1.21
C PHE A 65 24.83 -0.10 -0.02
N ALA A 66 23.55 0.16 -0.34
CA ALA A 66 23.14 0.98 -1.46
C ALA A 66 23.71 2.42 -1.37
N TYR A 67 23.72 3.02 -0.18
CA TYR A 67 24.34 4.32 0.05
C TYR A 67 25.84 4.31 -0.26
N LYS A 68 26.57 3.27 0.16
CA LYS A 68 27.99 3.10 -0.20
C LYS A 68 28.21 2.94 -1.71
N GLN A 69 27.19 2.52 -2.46
CA GLN A 69 27.22 2.47 -3.93
C GLN A 69 26.77 3.79 -4.59
N GLY A 70 26.47 4.83 -3.80
CA GLY A 70 26.09 6.16 -4.27
C GLY A 70 24.59 6.42 -4.35
N TYR A 71 23.74 5.52 -3.83
CA TYR A 71 22.29 5.76 -3.80
C TYR A 71 21.89 6.62 -2.61
N TYR A 72 21.14 7.69 -2.86
CA TYR A 72 20.38 8.41 -1.85
C TYR A 72 18.95 8.66 -2.35
N GLY A 73 17.98 8.76 -1.44
CA GLY A 73 16.56 8.89 -1.74
C GLY A 73 15.70 7.81 -1.08
N VAL A 74 14.49 7.65 -1.60
CA VAL A 74 13.46 6.77 -1.03
C VAL A 74 13.43 5.44 -1.75
N LEU A 75 13.42 4.34 -0.99
CA LEU A 75 13.31 2.98 -1.52
C LEU A 75 12.28 2.13 -0.77
N GLY A 76 11.82 1.09 -1.45
CA GLY A 76 11.04 -0.01 -0.90
C GLY A 76 11.80 -1.34 -1.04
N ILE A 77 11.65 -2.23 -0.06
CA ILE A 77 12.25 -3.56 -0.05
C ILE A 77 11.12 -4.56 0.15
N ASP A 78 10.86 -5.39 -0.85
CA ASP A 78 9.84 -6.44 -0.77
C ASP A 78 10.46 -7.70 -0.16
N MET A 79 9.79 -8.22 0.86
CA MET A 79 10.28 -9.25 1.75
C MET A 79 9.17 -10.21 2.16
N ALA A 80 9.46 -11.50 2.12
CA ALA A 80 8.61 -12.54 2.64
C ALA A 80 9.00 -12.84 4.09
N VAL A 81 8.01 -12.92 4.97
CA VAL A 81 8.12 -13.63 6.26
C VAL A 81 7.61 -15.04 6.02
N LEU A 82 8.44 -16.03 6.31
CA LEU A 82 8.15 -17.45 6.16
C LEU A 82 7.45 -18.01 7.41
N GLU A 83 6.95 -19.24 7.34
CA GLU A 83 6.24 -19.88 8.47
C GLU A 83 7.11 -20.11 9.71
N ASP A 84 8.42 -20.29 9.53
CA ASP A 84 9.39 -20.39 10.63
C ASP A 84 9.79 -19.02 11.22
N GLY A 85 9.24 -17.93 10.68
CA GLY A 85 9.52 -16.56 11.10
C GLY A 85 10.72 -15.91 10.39
N HIS A 86 11.49 -16.66 9.61
CA HIS A 86 12.62 -16.11 8.87
C HIS A 86 12.18 -15.21 7.73
N CYS A 87 13.05 -14.27 7.38
CA CYS A 87 12.79 -13.26 6.37
C CYS A 87 13.63 -13.50 5.10
N LYS A 88 13.00 -13.41 3.92
CA LYS A 88 13.68 -13.45 2.61
C LYS A 88 13.33 -12.23 1.78
N VAL A 89 14.34 -11.47 1.35
CA VAL A 89 14.17 -10.33 0.42
C VAL A 89 14.16 -10.86 -1.02
N PHE A 90 13.22 -10.38 -1.84
CA PHE A 90 13.09 -10.83 -3.22
C PHE A 90 12.99 -9.69 -4.26
N ASP A 91 12.67 -8.46 -3.88
CA ASP A 91 12.72 -7.30 -4.80
C ASP A 91 13.19 -6.01 -4.11
N LEU A 92 14.00 -5.23 -4.84
CA LEU A 92 14.57 -3.96 -4.39
C LEU A 92 14.07 -2.83 -5.29
N ASN A 93 13.22 -1.97 -4.73
CA ASN A 93 12.62 -0.85 -5.42
C ASN A 93 13.29 0.46 -5.03
N PHE A 94 14.35 0.87 -5.74
CA PHE A 94 15.08 2.14 -5.54
C PHE A 94 14.30 3.38 -6.00
N ARG A 95 13.06 3.52 -5.54
CA ARG A 95 12.10 4.59 -5.85
C ARG A 95 10.94 4.55 -4.85
N GLY A 96 10.17 5.63 -4.81
CA GLY A 96 8.80 5.57 -4.27
C GLY A 96 7.96 4.57 -5.08
N ASN A 97 7.46 3.52 -4.41
CA ASN A 97 6.59 2.53 -5.03
C ASN A 97 5.11 2.75 -4.61
N GLY A 98 4.21 1.90 -5.11
CA GLY A 98 2.77 2.04 -4.87
C GLY A 98 2.34 1.90 -3.42
N SER A 99 3.17 1.29 -2.55
CA SER A 99 2.87 1.08 -1.14
C SER A 99 3.18 2.28 -0.25
N LEU A 100 4.17 3.09 -0.65
CA LEU A 100 4.66 4.20 0.14
C LEU A 100 3.60 5.28 0.47
N PRO A 101 2.75 5.77 -0.48
CA PRO A 101 1.87 6.89 -0.18
C PRO A 101 0.92 6.63 0.99
N ALA A 102 0.30 5.44 1.05
CA ALA A 102 -0.62 5.12 2.13
C ALA A 102 0.10 5.00 3.49
N LEU A 103 1.32 4.48 3.51
CA LEU A 103 2.16 4.44 4.70
C LEU A 103 2.44 5.86 5.23
N LEU A 104 2.88 6.77 4.36
CA LEU A 104 3.18 8.16 4.75
C LEU A 104 1.96 8.92 5.29
N TYR A 105 0.76 8.61 4.81
CA TYR A 105 -0.47 9.21 5.32
C TYR A 105 -1.03 8.53 6.57
N SER A 106 -0.65 7.28 6.87
CA SER A 106 -1.29 6.43 7.87
C SER A 106 -1.43 7.09 9.25
N GLU A 107 -0.36 7.70 9.78
CA GLU A 107 -0.37 8.35 11.09
C GLU A 107 -1.33 9.56 11.12
N SER A 108 -1.30 10.39 10.08
CA SER A 108 -2.17 11.57 9.98
C SER A 108 -3.64 11.17 9.79
N VAL A 109 -3.89 10.11 9.02
CA VAL A 109 -5.22 9.51 8.88
C VAL A 109 -5.72 8.99 10.22
N HIS A 110 -4.91 8.23 10.94
CA HIS A 110 -5.27 7.71 12.26
C HIS A 110 -5.58 8.84 13.26
N ARG A 111 -4.75 9.89 13.33
CA ARG A 111 -5.00 11.05 14.20
C ARG A 111 -6.32 11.74 13.87
N ARG A 112 -6.68 11.84 12.60
CA ARG A 112 -7.87 12.58 12.12
C ARG A 112 -9.17 11.77 12.19
N TYR A 113 -9.12 10.48 11.85
CA TYR A 113 -10.28 9.60 11.70
C TYR A 113 -10.43 8.61 12.85
N ARG A 114 -9.39 8.42 13.68
CA ARG A 114 -9.34 7.43 14.76
C ARG A 114 -9.56 5.99 14.28
N LYS A 115 -9.28 5.73 13.01
CA LYS A 115 -9.34 4.41 12.37
C LYS A 115 -7.91 3.86 12.22
N PRO A 116 -7.49 2.85 13.02
CA PRO A 116 -6.13 2.28 12.99
C PRO A 116 -5.85 1.34 11.82
N VAL A 117 -6.87 0.78 11.15
CA VAL A 117 -6.70 -0.18 10.06
C VAL A 117 -7.00 0.49 8.73
N ILE A 118 -6.08 0.34 7.79
CA ILE A 118 -6.16 0.91 6.45
C ILE A 118 -5.95 -0.19 5.41
N ARG A 119 -6.83 -0.22 4.42
CA ARG A 119 -6.61 -0.96 3.16
C ARG A 119 -6.35 0.01 2.04
N LEU A 120 -5.14 -0.01 1.48
CA LEU A 120 -4.88 0.67 0.21
C LEU A 120 -5.48 -0.16 -0.92
N ARG A 121 -6.33 0.44 -1.75
CA ARG A 121 -6.99 -0.26 -2.86
C ARG A 121 -7.09 0.62 -4.10
N ARG A 122 -7.02 -0.02 -5.27
CA ARG A 122 -7.49 0.53 -6.54
C ARG A 122 -8.95 0.13 -6.72
N LEU A 123 -9.82 1.11 -6.94
CA LEU A 123 -11.24 0.93 -7.19
C LEU A 123 -11.59 1.39 -8.60
N THR A 124 -12.62 0.78 -9.20
CA THR A 124 -13.16 1.20 -10.51
C THR A 124 -14.63 1.58 -10.42
N GLY A 125 -15.02 2.68 -11.06
CA GLY A 125 -16.42 3.09 -11.13
C GLY A 125 -17.25 2.18 -12.06
N ARG A 126 -18.51 1.91 -11.69
CA ARG A 126 -19.48 1.21 -12.56
C ARG A 126 -20.06 2.09 -13.68
N GLY A 127 -20.03 3.41 -13.50
CA GLY A 127 -20.55 4.39 -14.47
C GLY A 127 -19.45 5.27 -15.05
N ASN A 128 -19.83 6.49 -15.45
CA ASN A 128 -18.86 7.48 -15.92
C ASN A 128 -18.05 8.08 -14.76
N TYR A 129 -17.09 8.95 -15.07
CA TYR A 129 -16.23 9.57 -14.05
C TYR A 129 -17.02 10.37 -13.00
N ARG A 130 -18.12 11.03 -13.37
CA ARG A 130 -18.98 11.77 -12.45
C ARG A 130 -19.74 10.84 -11.50
N ASP A 131 -20.23 9.70 -11.98
CA ASP A 131 -20.88 8.69 -11.15
C ASP A 131 -19.91 8.14 -10.10
N MET A 132 -18.65 7.88 -10.52
CA MET A 132 -17.58 7.46 -9.62
C MET A 132 -17.30 8.53 -8.56
N LEU A 133 -17.16 9.81 -8.96
CA LEU A 133 -16.93 10.91 -8.00
C LEU A 133 -18.07 11.02 -6.99
N ASN A 134 -19.32 10.91 -7.43
CA ASN A 134 -20.48 10.93 -6.52
C ASN A 134 -20.41 9.80 -5.49
N ALA A 135 -20.00 8.59 -5.90
CA ALA A 135 -19.78 7.48 -4.98
C ALA A 135 -18.63 7.75 -4.00
N VAL A 136 -17.50 8.26 -4.48
CA VAL A 136 -16.34 8.63 -3.65
C VAL A 136 -16.72 9.69 -2.62
N TYR A 137 -17.44 10.75 -3.00
CA TYR A 137 -17.85 11.79 -2.06
C TYR A 137 -18.82 11.27 -0.99
N ARG A 138 -19.73 10.35 -1.33
CA ARG A 138 -20.58 9.69 -0.32
C ARG A 138 -19.75 8.86 0.66
N ALA A 139 -18.77 8.10 0.17
CA ALA A 139 -17.87 7.32 1.01
C ALA A 139 -16.98 8.20 1.91
N MET A 140 -16.48 9.33 1.39
CA MET A 140 -15.74 10.32 2.17
C MET A 140 -16.60 10.94 3.28
N ALA A 141 -17.86 11.28 2.98
CA ALA A 141 -18.79 11.84 3.96
C ALA A 141 -19.10 10.85 5.10
N LYS A 142 -19.06 9.54 4.82
CA LYS A 142 -19.16 8.48 5.83
C LYS A 142 -17.84 8.22 6.58
N GLY A 143 -16.72 8.78 6.12
CA GLY A 143 -15.41 8.57 6.72
C GLY A 143 -14.81 7.19 6.46
N ILE A 144 -15.31 6.44 5.46
CA ILE A 144 -14.84 5.08 5.14
C ILE A 144 -13.78 5.04 4.04
N LEU A 145 -13.65 6.10 3.24
CA LEU A 145 -12.69 6.19 2.13
C LEU A 145 -11.97 7.54 2.12
N LEU A 146 -10.65 7.51 2.04
CA LEU A 146 -9.83 8.67 1.69
C LEU A 146 -9.19 8.47 0.30
N PRO A 147 -9.62 9.20 -0.74
CA PRO A 147 -9.03 9.09 -2.07
C PRO A 147 -7.63 9.70 -2.10
N LEU A 148 -6.70 9.02 -2.79
CA LEU A 148 -5.33 9.49 -3.02
C LEU A 148 -5.14 10.03 -4.43
N GLY A 149 -5.85 9.49 -5.41
CA GLY A 149 -5.80 9.94 -6.80
C GLY A 149 -6.83 9.24 -7.65
N SER A 150 -7.29 9.88 -8.72
CA SER A 150 -8.27 9.31 -9.64
C SER A 150 -7.91 9.61 -11.08
N CYS A 151 -8.46 8.84 -12.01
CA CYS A 151 -8.27 9.02 -13.45
C CYS A 151 -9.62 9.08 -14.16
N ASN A 152 -9.79 10.10 -14.99
CA ASN A 152 -10.87 10.19 -15.96
C ASN A 152 -10.37 9.67 -17.32
N PRO A 153 -10.71 8.43 -17.71
CA PRO A 153 -10.27 7.84 -18.97
C PRO A 153 -10.77 8.58 -20.21
N GLU A 154 -11.94 9.22 -20.12
CA GLU A 154 -12.55 10.00 -21.21
C GLU A 154 -11.81 11.30 -21.50
N ALA A 155 -11.03 11.81 -20.54
CA ALA A 155 -10.19 13.00 -20.72
C ALA A 155 -8.85 12.70 -21.43
N GLY A 156 -8.56 11.43 -21.71
CA GLY A 156 -7.32 10.98 -22.33
C GLY A 156 -7.54 9.95 -23.45
N PRO A 157 -6.50 9.20 -23.84
CA PRO A 157 -6.60 8.24 -24.94
C PRO A 157 -7.36 6.94 -24.57
N TYR A 158 -7.93 6.86 -23.36
CA TYR A 158 -8.44 5.63 -22.77
C TYR A 158 -9.97 5.58 -22.71
N ILE A 159 -10.68 6.24 -23.63
CA ILE A 159 -12.14 6.49 -23.60
C ILE A 159 -13.00 5.23 -23.30
N ASN A 160 -12.53 4.04 -23.67
CA ASN A 160 -13.26 2.77 -23.43
C ASN A 160 -12.96 2.10 -22.07
N GLN A 161 -12.09 2.70 -21.25
CA GLN A 161 -11.73 2.19 -19.93
C GLN A 161 -12.67 2.74 -18.86
N ARG A 162 -12.79 2.00 -17.75
CA ARG A 162 -13.55 2.47 -16.58
C ARG A 162 -12.78 3.54 -15.83
N PRO A 163 -13.46 4.55 -15.24
CA PRO A 163 -12.81 5.47 -14.33
C PRO A 163 -12.28 4.73 -13.11
N LEU A 164 -11.16 5.20 -12.57
CA LEU A 164 -10.51 4.56 -11.43
C LEU A 164 -10.12 5.58 -10.36
N VAL A 165 -10.01 5.08 -9.13
CA VAL A 165 -9.52 5.83 -7.96
C VAL A 165 -8.65 4.91 -7.12
N ASN A 166 -7.48 5.38 -6.71
CA ASN A 166 -6.71 4.76 -5.64
C ASN A 166 -7.10 5.45 -4.33
N GLY A 167 -7.35 4.68 -3.29
CA GLY A 167 -7.77 5.23 -2.00
C GLY A 167 -7.47 4.31 -0.83
N MET A 168 -7.56 4.89 0.37
CA MET A 168 -7.43 4.21 1.64
C MET A 168 -8.82 3.97 2.22
N ILE A 169 -9.17 2.69 2.36
CA ILE A 169 -10.40 2.26 3.02
C ILE A 169 -10.08 2.13 4.50
N LEU A 170 -10.87 2.77 5.34
CA LEU A 170 -10.56 2.98 6.76
C LEU A 170 -11.45 2.10 7.65
N GLY A 171 -10.92 1.61 8.77
CA GLY A 171 -11.68 0.87 9.76
C GLY A 171 -10.95 0.72 11.10
N GLU A 172 -11.66 0.24 12.11
CA GLU A 172 -11.15 -0.12 13.43
C GLU A 172 -10.56 -1.52 13.46
N THR A 173 -11.04 -2.38 12.57
CA THR A 173 -10.57 -3.76 12.41
C THR A 173 -10.46 -4.11 10.93
N ARG A 174 -9.67 -5.15 10.58
CA ARG A 174 -9.67 -5.68 9.21
C ARG A 174 -11.09 -6.06 8.76
N GLN A 175 -11.91 -6.61 9.67
CA GLN A 175 -13.28 -6.99 9.37
C GLN A 175 -14.16 -5.80 8.99
N GLU A 176 -14.10 -4.69 9.75
CA GLU A 176 -14.83 -3.46 9.38
C GLU A 176 -14.35 -2.91 8.02
N VAL A 177 -13.06 -3.01 7.72
CA VAL A 177 -12.54 -2.59 6.41
C VAL A 177 -13.11 -3.44 5.27
N LEU A 178 -13.25 -4.75 5.47
CA LEU A 178 -13.89 -5.65 4.50
C LEU A 178 -15.39 -5.36 4.34
N GLU A 179 -16.08 -5.00 5.42
CA GLU A 179 -17.47 -4.55 5.37
C GLU A 179 -17.60 -3.23 4.61
N ASN A 180 -16.67 -2.28 4.85
CA ASN A 180 -16.60 -1.02 4.12
C ASN A 180 -16.28 -1.27 2.63
N GLU A 181 -15.46 -2.26 2.29
CA GLU A 181 -15.25 -2.70 0.91
C GLU A 181 -16.58 -3.12 0.24
N CYS A 182 -17.38 -3.97 0.89
CA CYS A 182 -18.72 -4.33 0.42
C CYS A 182 -19.64 -3.12 0.28
N GLU A 183 -19.57 -2.17 1.21
CA GLU A 183 -20.33 -0.93 1.16
C GLU A 183 -19.94 -0.07 -0.06
N LEU A 184 -18.65 0.07 -0.35
CA LEU A 184 -18.15 0.79 -1.54
C LEU A 184 -18.67 0.16 -2.84
N VAL A 185 -18.74 -1.18 -2.91
CA VAL A 185 -19.34 -1.91 -4.03
C VAL A 185 -20.82 -1.55 -4.19
N SER A 186 -21.57 -1.47 -3.09
CA SER A 186 -22.99 -1.05 -3.11
C SER A 186 -23.15 0.40 -3.59
N MET A 187 -22.15 1.25 -3.37
CA MET A 187 -22.12 2.64 -3.84
C MET A 187 -21.69 2.81 -5.30
N GLY A 188 -21.24 1.75 -5.97
CA GLY A 188 -20.81 1.76 -7.37
C GLY A 188 -19.30 1.74 -7.61
N LEU A 189 -18.49 1.40 -6.61
CA LEU A 189 -17.02 1.27 -6.68
C LEU A 189 -16.61 -0.21 -6.59
N ASN A 190 -16.12 -0.81 -7.67
CA ASN A 190 -15.64 -2.20 -7.66
C ASN A 190 -14.19 -2.29 -7.17
N ILE A 191 -13.85 -3.46 -6.60
CA ILE A 191 -12.58 -3.79 -5.90
C ILE A 191 -11.67 -4.69 -6.75
#